data_AF-A0A8D9FIR9-F1
#
_entry.id   AF-A0A8D9FIR9-F1
#
_cell.length_a   1.000
_cell.length_b   1.000
_cell.length_c   1.000
_cell.angle_alpha   90.00
_cell.angle_beta   90.00
_cell.angle_gamma   90.00
#
_symmetry.space_group_name_H-M   'P 1'
#
loop_
_entity.id
_entity.type
_entity.pdbx_description
1 polymer ?
#
loop_
_entity_poly.entity_id
_entity_poly.type
_entity_poly.pdbx_seq_one_letter_code
_entity_poly.pdbx_strand_id
1 'polypeptide(L)'
;MDDDFKDETSHARSKVEDRFDYEGRLVGRGAYGRVYKARRKDDYDTLERRDYALKKIERTGLSMSACREIALLRELKHPHVINLIEVILSPNDKKVWLLLDYAEHDLWAMI
;
A
#
# COMPACT_ATOMS: atom_id res chain seq x y z
N MET A 1 20.20 10.68 15.76
CA MET A 1 19.08 11.39 15.12
C MET A 1 18.68 12.44 16.11
N ASP A 2 18.63 13.70 15.68
CA ASP A 2 18.16 14.79 16.53
C ASP A 2 16.70 14.53 16.92
N ASP A 3 16.39 14.66 18.20
CA ASP A 3 15.07 14.31 18.75
C ASP A 3 13.97 15.20 18.14
N ASP A 4 14.26 16.48 17.91
CA ASP A 4 13.36 17.42 17.24
C ASP A 4 12.97 16.95 15.83
N PHE A 5 13.93 16.43 15.06
CA PHE A 5 13.68 15.90 13.71
C PHE A 5 12.81 14.64 13.74
N LYS A 6 12.99 13.79 14.77
CA LYS A 6 12.19 12.59 14.94
C LYS A 6 10.74 12.93 15.29
N ASP A 7 10.53 13.93 16.14
CA ASP A 7 9.19 14.36 16.53
C ASP A 7 8.45 14.99 15.34
N GLU A 8 9.09 15.91 14.60
CA GLU A 8 8.51 16.52 13.40
C GLU A 8 8.12 15.48 12.34
N THR A 9 9.02 14.54 12.04
CA THR A 9 8.75 13.47 11.07
C THR A 9 7.74 12.44 11.54
N SER A 10 7.54 12.29 12.86
CA SER A 10 6.52 11.42 13.42
C SER A 10 5.13 12.03 13.31
N HIS A 11 5.01 13.34 13.55
CA HIS A 11 3.77 14.10 13.41
C HIS A 11 3.32 14.24 11.95
N ALA A 12 4.26 14.39 11.01
CA ALA A 12 3.95 14.51 9.59
C ALA A 12 3.52 13.18 8.93
N ARG A 13 3.82 12.02 9.54
CA ARG A 13 3.52 10.71 8.95
C ARG A 13 2.11 10.26 9.28
N SER A 14 1.22 10.39 8.31
CA SER A 14 -0.12 9.82 8.37
C SER A 14 -0.07 8.29 8.31
N LYS A 15 -0.80 7.62 9.22
CA LYS A 15 -0.85 6.17 9.25
C LYS A 15 -1.82 5.64 8.20
N VAL A 16 -1.68 4.35 7.88
CA VAL A 16 -2.51 3.70 6.86
C VAL A 16 -3.96 3.63 7.32
N GLU A 17 -4.18 3.30 8.59
CA GLU A 17 -5.49 3.24 9.24
C GLU A 17 -6.22 4.59 9.26
N ASP A 18 -5.49 5.70 9.27
CA ASP A 18 -6.07 7.04 9.29
C ASP A 18 -6.57 7.43 7.89
N ARG A 19 -5.91 6.95 6.83
CA ARG A 19 -6.13 7.36 5.44
C ARG A 19 -7.02 6.44 4.63
N PHE A 20 -7.10 5.16 5.01
CA PHE A 20 -7.78 4.14 4.21
C PHE A 20 -8.80 3.36 5.03
N ASP A 21 -9.96 3.10 4.43
CA ASP A 21 -10.91 2.09 4.89
C ASP A 21 -10.60 0.76 4.18
N TYR A 22 -10.08 -0.23 4.92
CA TYR A 22 -9.67 -1.54 4.40
C TYR A 22 -9.97 -2.71 5.35
N GLU A 23 -10.47 -2.43 6.56
CA GLU A 23 -10.71 -3.47 7.56
C GLU A 23 -11.80 -4.45 7.08
N GLY A 24 -11.59 -5.74 7.31
CA GLY A 24 -12.51 -6.79 6.83
C GLY A 24 -12.49 -7.06 5.32
N ARG A 25 -11.73 -6.30 4.52
CA ARG A 25 -11.69 -6.41 3.05
C ARG A 25 -10.45 -7.12 2.52
N LEU A 26 -10.02 -8.20 3.17
CA LEU A 26 -8.88 -9.01 2.71
C LEU A 26 -9.27 -9.74 1.41
N VAL A 27 -8.54 -9.50 0.33
CA VAL A 27 -8.78 -10.12 -0.98
C VAL A 27 -7.72 -11.13 -1.38
N GLY A 28 -6.54 -11.09 -0.74
CA GLY A 28 -5.46 -12.02 -1.07
C GLY A 28 -4.50 -12.24 0.09
N ARG A 29 -4.02 -13.48 0.23
CA ARG A 29 -2.98 -13.86 1.18
C ARG A 29 -2.02 -14.84 0.53
N GLY A 30 -0.72 -14.60 0.67
CA GLY A 30 0.30 -15.52 0.19
C GLY A 30 1.70 -15.12 0.67
N ALA A 31 2.72 -15.75 0.09
CA ALA A 31 4.13 -15.49 0.44
C ALA A 31 4.55 -14.03 0.26
N TYR A 32 3.86 -13.29 -0.62
CA TYR A 32 4.10 -11.86 -0.90
C TYR A 32 3.45 -10.92 0.12
N GLY A 33 2.67 -11.45 1.06
CA GLY A 33 1.97 -10.69 2.09
C GLY A 33 0.45 -10.78 1.99
N ARG A 34 -0.22 -9.75 2.50
CA ARG A 34 -1.68 -9.63 2.52
C ARG A 34 -2.12 -8.47 1.65
N VAL A 35 -3.16 -8.64 0.84
CA VAL A 35 -3.73 -7.60 -0.02
C VAL A 35 -5.16 -7.34 0.42
N TYR A 36 -5.48 -6.06 0.62
CA TYR A 36 -6.79 -5.59 1.03
C TYR A 36 -7.37 -4.71 -0.07
N LYS A 37 -8.68 -4.81 -0.32
CA LYS A 37 -9.41 -3.81 -1.08
C LYS A 37 -9.64 -2.61 -0.16
N ALA A 38 -9.15 -1.45 -0.56
CA ALA A 38 -9.13 -0.24 0.26
C ALA A 38 -9.77 0.94 -0.47
N ARG A 39 -10.31 1.89 0.29
CA ARG A 39 -10.78 3.18 -0.23
C ARG A 39 -10.13 4.31 0.56
N ARG A 40 -9.71 5.39 -0.09
CA ARG A 40 -9.24 6.58 0.62
C ARG A 40 -10.40 7.22 1.37
N LYS A 41 -10.17 7.65 2.60
CA LYS A 41 -11.19 8.38 3.36
C LYS A 41 -11.43 9.78 2.76
N ASP A 42 -10.43 10.36 2.11
CA ASP A 42 -10.55 11.65 1.45
C ASP A 42 -11.44 11.59 0.18
N ASP A 43 -11.55 10.40 -0.45
CA ASP A 43 -12.39 10.21 -1.64
C ASP A 43 -13.89 10.18 -1.30
N TYR A 44 -14.29 10.20 -0.01
CA TYR A 44 -15.71 10.27 0.35
C TYR A 44 -16.34 11.61 -0.03
N ASP A 45 -15.53 12.67 -0.13
CA ASP A 45 -15.97 14.01 -0.51
C ASP A 45 -15.95 14.24 -2.03
N THR A 46 -15.42 13.27 -2.79
CA THR A 46 -15.37 13.32 -4.25
C THR A 46 -16.40 12.39 -4.88
N LEU A 47 -16.85 12.71 -6.09
CA LEU A 47 -17.79 11.85 -6.85
C LEU A 47 -17.10 10.59 -7.38
N GLU A 48 -15.78 10.55 -7.39
CA GLU A 48 -14.98 9.45 -7.92
C GLU A 48 -14.63 8.45 -6.81
N ARG A 49 -15.49 7.46 -6.62
CA ARG A 49 -15.21 6.35 -5.71
C ARG A 49 -14.25 5.36 -6.36
N ARG A 50 -12.96 5.54 -6.12
CA ARG A 50 -11.91 4.62 -6.59
C ARG A 50 -11.59 3.58 -5.53
N ASP A 51 -11.52 2.32 -5.95
CA ASP A 51 -11.02 1.24 -5.12
C ASP A 51 -9.51 1.05 -5.37
N TYR A 52 -8.77 0.74 -4.31
CA TYR A 52 -7.33 0.54 -4.31
C TYR A 52 -6.96 -0.84 -3.77
N ALA A 53 -5.83 -1.37 -4.24
CA ALA A 53 -5.21 -2.55 -3.65
C ALA A 53 -4.15 -2.09 -2.64
N LEU A 54 -4.39 -2.37 -1.36
CA LEU A 54 -3.46 -2.07 -0.29
C LEU A 54 -2.73 -3.34 0.12
N LYS A 55 -1.46 -3.45 -0.28
CA LYS A 55 -0.62 -4.61 -0.02
C LYS A 55 0.26 -4.39 1.21
N LYS A 56 0.07 -5.22 2.23
CA LYS A 56 0.91 -5.31 3.43
C LYS A 56 1.99 -6.36 3.24
N ILE A 57 3.26 -5.95 3.30
CA ILE A 57 4.39 -6.87 3.25
C ILE A 57 4.49 -7.60 4.60
N GLU A 58 4.50 -8.94 4.59
CA GLU A 58 4.45 -9.76 5.81
C GLU A 58 5.75 -9.75 6.62
N ARG A 59 6.90 -9.58 5.95
CA ARG A 59 8.20 -9.53 6.63
C ARG A 59 8.40 -8.17 7.28
N THR A 60 8.95 -8.17 8.49
CA THR A 60 9.37 -6.94 9.17
C THR A 60 10.51 -6.28 8.41
N GLY A 61 10.39 -4.97 8.19
CA GLY A 61 11.39 -4.19 7.45
C GLY A 61 11.39 -4.40 5.93
N LEU A 62 12.45 -3.92 5.29
CA LEU A 62 12.62 -3.96 3.84
C LEU A 62 13.37 -5.21 3.42
N SER A 63 12.62 -6.27 3.10
CA SER A 63 13.20 -7.48 2.49
C SER A 63 13.74 -7.19 1.07
N MET A 64 14.70 -7.99 0.57
CA MET A 64 15.19 -7.85 -0.80
C MET A 64 14.07 -7.90 -1.85
N SER A 65 13.05 -8.74 -1.64
CA SER A 65 11.87 -8.80 -2.50
C SER A 65 11.09 -7.49 -2.48
N ALA A 66 10.88 -6.89 -1.29
CA ALA A 66 10.23 -5.60 -1.14
C ALA A 66 11.02 -4.47 -1.81
N CYS A 67 12.34 -4.43 -1.60
CA CYS A 67 13.21 -3.44 -2.24
C CYS A 67 13.14 -3.50 -3.76
N ARG A 68 13.23 -4.71 -4.33
CA ARG A 68 13.11 -4.90 -5.79
C ARG A 68 11.75 -4.51 -6.32
N GLU A 69 10.68 -4.90 -5.64
CA GLU A 69 9.31 -4.55 -6.01
C GLU A 69 9.11 -3.02 -6.02
N ILE A 70 9.52 -2.33 -4.96
CA ILE A 70 9.43 -0.87 -4.87
C ILE A 70 10.29 -0.22 -5.96
N ALA A 71 11.55 -0.63 -6.12
CA ALA A 71 12.46 -0.01 -7.09
C ALA A 71 11.95 -0.14 -8.53
N LEU A 72 11.45 -1.32 -8.90
CA LEU A 72 10.93 -1.55 -10.25
C LEU A 72 9.61 -0.81 -10.49
N LEU A 73 8.65 -0.92 -9.57
CA LEU A 73 7.33 -0.31 -9.75
C LEU A 73 7.34 1.23 -9.66
N ARG A 74 8.37 1.84 -9.04
CA ARG A 74 8.54 3.30 -9.05
C ARG A 74 8.93 3.85 -10.42
N GLU A 75 9.65 3.06 -11.22
CA GLU A 75 10.13 3.48 -12.55
C GLU A 75 9.18 3.03 -13.67
N LEU A 76 8.50 1.90 -13.52
CA LEU A 76 7.60 1.36 -14.54
C LEU A 76 6.30 2.16 -14.63
N LYS A 77 6.04 2.74 -15.80
CA LYS A 77 4.77 3.42 -16.14
C LYS A 77 4.25 2.92 -17.48
N HIS A 78 3.30 1.99 -17.44
CA HIS A 78 2.73 1.38 -18.64
C HIS A 78 1.29 0.91 -18.38
N PRO A 79 0.35 1.08 -19.31
CA PRO A 79 -1.07 0.74 -19.11
C PRO A 79 -1.35 -0.74 -18.81
N HIS A 80 -0.43 -1.65 -19.15
CA HIS A 80 -0.53 -3.09 -18.90
C HIS A 80 0.34 -3.58 -17.74
N VAL A 81 0.90 -2.67 -16.94
CA VAL A 81 1.66 -2.97 -15.73
C VAL A 81 0.97 -2.30 -14.57
N ILE A 82 0.79 -3.02 -13.46
CA ILE A 82 0.16 -2.46 -12.27
C ILE A 82 0.95 -1.26 -11.75
N ASN A 83 0.25 -0.16 -11.46
CA ASN A 83 0.88 1.07 -11.03
C ASN A 83 1.02 1.12 -9.51
N LEU A 84 2.22 1.45 -9.04
CA LEU A 84 2.46 1.79 -7.63
C LEU A 84 2.15 3.26 -7.43
N ILE A 85 1.09 3.54 -6.67
CA ILE A 85 0.67 4.91 -6.36
C ILE A 85 1.52 5.48 -5.22
N GLU A 86 1.73 4.69 -4.17
CA GLU A 86 2.37 5.17 -2.95
C GLU A 86 3.02 4.03 -2.14
N VAL A 87 4.12 4.35 -1.46
CA VAL A 87 4.74 3.49 -0.44
C VAL A 87 4.53 4.13 0.93
N ILE A 88 3.91 3.40 1.85
CA ILE A 88 3.63 3.88 3.20
C ILE A 88 4.44 3.05 4.19
N LEU A 89 5.29 3.73 4.96
CA LEU A 89 6.16 3.12 5.96
C LEU A 89 5.58 3.43 7.34
N SER A 90 5.30 2.40 8.13
CA SER A 90 4.89 2.53 9.53
C SER A 90 6.11 2.34 10.43
N PRO A 91 6.74 3.41 10.96
CA PRO A 91 8.02 3.30 11.67
C PRO A 91 7.92 2.49 12.96
N ASN A 92 6.81 2.65 13.68
CA ASN A 92 6.56 1.99 14.97
C ASN A 92 6.47 0.46 14.81
N ASP A 93 5.86 0.00 13.72
CA ASP A 93 5.61 -1.42 13.48
C ASP A 93 6.58 -2.06 12.49
N LYS A 94 7.49 -1.27 11.91
CA LYS A 94 8.38 -1.66 10.79
C LYS A 94 7.63 -2.36 9.65
N LYS A 95 6.38 -1.95 9.41
CA LYS A 95 5.52 -2.48 8.34
C LYS A 95 5.67 -1.59 7.10
N VAL A 96 5.66 -2.26 5.95
CA VAL A 96 5.70 -1.63 4.63
C VAL A 96 4.40 -1.93 3.94
N TRP A 97 3.77 -0.87 3.42
CA TRP A 97 2.54 -0.95 2.68
C TRP A 97 2.74 -0.36 1.30
N LEU A 98 2.18 -1.01 0.29
CA LEU A 98 2.13 -0.53 -1.09
C LEU A 98 0.68 -0.24 -1.44
N LEU A 99 0.42 0.96 -1.94
CA LEU A 99 -0.85 1.34 -2.52
C LEU A 99 -0.77 1.18 -4.04
N LEU A 100 -1.62 0.34 -4.59
CA LEU A 100 -1.69 0.06 -6.03
C LEU A 100 -3.12 0.29 -6.55
N ASP A 101 -3.25 0.38 -7.86
CA ASP A 101 -4.55 0.34 -8.52
C ASP A 101 -5.23 -1.02 -8.26
N TYR A 102 -6.53 -1.00 -7.94
CA TYR A 102 -7.29 -2.24 -7.72
C TYR A 102 -7.70 -2.86 -9.06
N ALA A 103 -7.41 -4.14 -9.22
CA ALA A 103 -7.96 -4.97 -10.30
C ALA A 103 -9.02 -5.90 -9.70
N GLU A 104 -10.25 -5.79 -10.18
CA GLU A 104 -11.38 -6.63 -9.70
C GLU A 104 -11.23 -8.09 -10.12
N HIS A 105 -10.50 -8.34 -11.21
CA HIS A 105 -10.36 -9.66 -11.81
C HIS A 105 -8.91 -10.01 -12.09
N ASP A 106 -8.62 -11.30 -11.98
CA ASP A 106 -7.40 -11.93 -12.44
C ASP A 106 -7.76 -13.16 -13.28
N LEU A 107 -6.80 -13.63 -14.09
CA LEU A 107 -7.04 -14.76 -15.00
C LEU A 107 -7.26 -16.08 -14.26
N TRP A 108 -6.71 -16.24 -13.05
CA TRP A 108 -6.87 -17.47 -12.28
C TRP A 108 -8.32 -17.63 -11.81
N ALA A 109 -8.99 -16.53 -11.45
CA ALA A 109 -10.40 -16.55 -11.09
C ALA A 109 -11.36 -16.75 -12.28
N MET A 110 -10.86 -16.66 -13.52
CA MET A 110 -11.67 -16.77 -14.74
C MET A 110 -11.62 -18.15 -15.42
N ILE A 111 -10.78 -19.07 -14.91
CA ILE A 111 -10.63 -20.45 -15.40
C ILE A 111 -11.20 -21.44 -14.40
#